data_AF-A0A937U978-F1
#
_entry.id   AF-A0A937U978-F1
#
_cell.length_a   1.000
_cell.length_b   1.000
_cell.length_c   1.000
_cell.angle_alpha   90.00
_cell.angle_beta   90.00
_cell.angle_gamma   90.00
#
_symmetry.space_group_name_H-M   'P 1'
#
loop_
_entity.id
_entity.type
_entity.pdbx_description
1 polymer ?
#
loop_
_entity_poly.entity_id
_entity_poly.type
_entity_poly.pdbx_seq_one_letter_code
_entity_poly.pdbx_strand_id
1 'polypeptide(L)'
;MKRMWMLLIILALLGAVGCEKKDESTETTSAKAMAACPTCGQEMAEDAYCTGCNAVATTETEFVHCDKCDKDVGPGTYCTQCNRFMLNAKVHCGNCQDQVVKGHYCTTEKLFKGLPDVAYCQEHARPYGKNLTCPDCQKQATGTGI
;
A
#
# COMPACT_ATOMS: atom_id res chain seq x y z
N MET A 1 60.29 23.18 -28.67
CA MET A 1 61.27 22.09 -28.89
C MET A 1 60.84 20.87 -28.08
N LYS A 2 60.55 19.75 -28.78
CA LYS A 2 60.81 18.33 -28.46
C LYS A 2 60.77 17.92 -26.96
N ARG A 3 59.88 17.02 -26.51
CA ARG A 3 59.89 15.53 -26.65
C ARG A 3 58.56 15.05 -26.03
N MET A 4 57.64 14.25 -26.57
CA MET A 4 57.63 13.07 -27.46
C MET A 4 58.50 11.90 -26.98
N TRP A 5 57.98 11.11 -26.03
CA TRP A 5 58.29 9.68 -25.80
C TRP A 5 56.97 8.99 -25.39
N MET A 6 56.30 8.32 -26.34
CA MET A 6 56.24 6.84 -26.51
C MET A 6 55.41 6.15 -25.41
N LEU A 7 54.13 5.80 -25.67
CA LEU A 7 53.65 4.56 -26.31
C LEU A 7 54.20 3.27 -25.69
N LEU A 8 53.31 2.48 -25.07
CA LEU A 8 53.10 1.03 -25.30
C LEU A 8 52.33 0.42 -24.12
N ILE A 9 51.05 0.12 -24.29
CA ILE A 9 50.50 -1.23 -24.07
C ILE A 9 49.35 -1.43 -25.06
N ILE A 10 49.64 -2.21 -26.10
CA ILE A 10 48.66 -2.89 -26.95
C ILE A 10 48.48 -4.28 -26.34
N LEU A 11 47.23 -4.73 -26.17
CA LEU A 11 46.70 -6.05 -26.58
C LEU A 11 45.27 -6.15 -26.01
N ALA A 12 44.24 -6.02 -26.84
CA ALA A 12 43.67 -7.06 -27.72
C ALA A 12 42.66 -7.94 -26.97
N LEU A 13 41.37 -7.69 -27.20
CA LEU A 13 40.45 -8.57 -27.95
C LEU A 13 39.49 -9.30 -27.00
N LEU A 14 38.19 -9.04 -27.12
CA LEU A 14 37.17 -10.01 -27.57
C LEU A 14 35.77 -9.46 -27.27
N GLY A 15 34.93 -9.47 -28.30
CA GLY A 15 33.60 -8.88 -28.27
C GLY A 15 32.54 -9.72 -27.55
N ALA A 16 31.44 -9.03 -27.23
CA ALA A 16 30.08 -9.56 -27.16
C ALA A 16 29.19 -8.34 -27.46
N VAL A 17 28.52 -8.33 -28.61
CA VAL A 17 27.10 -8.71 -28.73
C VAL A 17 26.20 -7.80 -27.89
N GLY A 18 25.41 -7.00 -28.62
CA GLY A 18 24.10 -6.44 -28.29
C GLY A 18 23.70 -6.25 -26.83
N CYS A 19 23.38 -5.01 -26.47
CA CYS A 19 21.98 -4.60 -26.34
C CYS A 19 21.94 -3.13 -25.94
N GLU A 20 21.14 -2.37 -26.69
CA GLU A 20 20.71 -1.02 -26.33
C GLU A 20 20.15 -1.05 -24.89
N LYS A 21 20.87 -0.45 -23.94
CA LYS A 21 20.25 0.02 -22.70
C LYS A 21 19.66 1.38 -22.99
N LYS A 22 18.40 1.33 -23.41
CA LYS A 22 17.43 2.40 -23.24
C LYS A 22 17.52 2.83 -21.78
N ASP A 23 17.95 4.07 -21.53
CA ASP A 23 17.93 4.66 -20.20
C ASP A 23 16.51 4.53 -19.65
N GLU A 24 16.40 3.56 -18.74
CA GLU A 24 15.24 3.29 -17.94
C GLU A 24 14.95 4.57 -17.19
N SER A 25 13.75 5.11 -17.45
CA SER A 25 13.22 6.25 -16.75
C SER A 25 13.40 5.98 -15.26
N THR A 26 14.16 6.85 -14.61
CA THR A 26 14.19 6.99 -13.16
C THR A 26 12.77 7.34 -12.71
N GLU A 27 11.89 6.34 -12.63
CA GLU A 27 10.74 6.38 -11.78
C GLU A 27 11.32 6.59 -10.38
N THR A 28 11.14 7.81 -9.90
CA THR A 28 11.25 8.12 -8.48
C THR A 28 10.18 7.27 -7.79
N THR A 29 10.51 6.01 -7.51
CA THR A 29 9.80 5.20 -6.55
C THR A 29 10.08 5.88 -5.23
N SER A 30 9.16 6.77 -4.84
CA SER A 30 9.05 7.22 -3.46
C SER A 30 9.13 5.96 -2.62
N ALA A 31 10.24 5.78 -1.88
CA ALA A 31 10.45 4.60 -1.07
C ALA A 31 9.29 4.54 -0.07
N LYS A 32 8.28 3.73 -0.38
CA LYS A 32 7.12 3.56 0.48
C LYS A 32 7.68 3.03 1.80
N ALA A 33 7.40 3.72 2.90
CA ALA A 33 7.87 3.31 4.21
C ALA A 33 7.44 1.87 4.47
N MET A 34 8.27 1.08 5.17
CA MET A 34 7.91 -0.27 5.58
C MET A 34 7.30 -0.23 6.98
N ALA A 35 6.33 -1.10 7.24
CA ALA A 35 5.67 -1.27 8.52
C ALA A 35 5.35 -2.75 8.75
N ALA A 36 5.37 -3.17 10.02
CA ALA A 36 4.93 -4.50 10.40
C ALA A 36 3.40 -4.59 10.40
N CYS A 37 2.87 -5.74 9.97
CA CYS A 37 1.48 -6.08 10.23
C CYS A 37 1.26 -6.17 11.75
N PRO A 38 0.26 -5.47 12.31
CA PRO A 38 0.03 -5.45 13.76
C PRO A 38 -0.42 -6.79 14.34
N THR A 39 -0.78 -7.77 13.50
CA THR A 39 -1.25 -9.09 13.93
C THR A 39 -0.19 -10.17 13.80
N CYS A 40 0.53 -10.24 12.68
CA CYS A 40 1.52 -11.29 12.43
C CYS A 40 2.97 -10.82 12.42
N GLY A 41 3.24 -9.52 12.54
CA GLY A 41 4.58 -8.95 12.52
C GLY A 41 5.28 -8.99 11.15
N GLN A 42 4.59 -9.42 10.10
CA GLN A 42 5.16 -9.44 8.75
C GLN A 42 5.47 -8.01 8.29
N GLU A 43 6.70 -7.75 7.86
CA GLU A 43 7.10 -6.49 7.23
C GLU A 43 6.43 -6.33 5.85
N MET A 44 5.81 -5.17 5.63
CA MET A 44 5.07 -4.83 4.42
C MET A 44 5.25 -3.34 4.12
N ALA A 45 4.86 -2.90 2.92
CA ALA A 45 4.72 -1.48 2.69
C ALA A 45 3.66 -0.88 3.65
N GLU A 46 3.91 0.30 4.18
CA GLU A 46 2.95 1.03 5.02
C GLU A 46 1.62 1.22 4.26
N ASP A 47 0.51 1.13 4.99
CA ASP A 47 -0.85 1.08 4.46
C ASP A 47 -1.16 -0.15 3.58
N ALA A 48 -0.25 -1.13 3.46
CA ALA A 48 -0.55 -2.38 2.77
C ALA A 48 -1.49 -3.26 3.60
N TYR A 49 -2.40 -3.92 2.91
CA TYR A 49 -3.37 -4.82 3.51
C TYR A 49 -2.80 -6.24 3.66
N CYS A 50 -2.73 -6.71 4.90
CA CYS A 50 -2.43 -8.09 5.24
C CYS A 50 -3.70 -8.93 5.13
N THR A 51 -3.80 -9.71 4.07
CA THR A 51 -4.98 -10.53 3.75
C THR A 51 -5.23 -11.63 4.77
N GLY A 52 -4.17 -12.29 5.23
CA GLY A 52 -4.26 -13.38 6.21
C GLY A 52 -4.72 -12.91 7.59
N CYS A 53 -4.38 -11.67 7.96
CA CYS A 53 -4.73 -11.12 9.26
C CYS A 53 -5.96 -10.19 9.22
N ASN A 54 -6.44 -9.85 8.02
CA ASN A 54 -7.42 -8.78 7.83
C ASN A 54 -7.00 -7.51 8.59
N ALA A 55 -5.77 -7.07 8.35
CA ALA A 55 -5.14 -5.96 9.06
C ALA A 55 -4.38 -5.07 8.07
N VAL A 56 -4.02 -3.86 8.49
CA VAL A 56 -3.22 -2.93 7.68
C VAL A 56 -1.89 -2.72 8.39
N ALA A 57 -0.79 -2.84 7.63
CA ALA A 57 0.53 -2.50 8.12
C ALA A 57 0.62 -1.00 8.39
N THR A 58 1.02 -0.63 9.60
CA THR A 58 1.05 0.78 10.03
C THR A 58 2.19 1.01 11.00
N THR A 59 2.79 2.20 10.92
CA THR A 59 3.75 2.67 11.92
C THR A 59 3.08 3.42 13.08
N GLU A 60 1.76 3.62 13.00
CA GLU A 60 0.99 4.25 14.07
C GLU A 60 1.07 3.40 15.34
N THR A 61 1.27 4.05 16.47
CA THR A 61 1.44 3.39 17.78
C THR A 61 0.39 3.79 18.81
N GLU A 62 -0.36 4.86 18.55
CA GLU A 62 -1.41 5.33 19.44
C GLU A 62 -2.65 4.43 19.34
N PHE A 63 -3.28 4.12 20.47
CA PHE A 63 -4.52 3.35 20.48
C PHE A 63 -5.68 4.20 19.97
N VAL A 64 -6.60 3.58 19.22
CA VAL A 64 -7.78 4.23 18.70
C VAL A 64 -8.99 3.77 19.52
N HIS A 65 -9.71 4.73 20.10
CA HIS A 65 -10.96 4.43 20.78
C HIS A 65 -12.04 4.02 19.76
N CYS A 66 -12.68 2.88 20.01
CA CYS A 66 -13.80 2.40 19.22
C CYS A 66 -15.12 2.69 19.94
N ASP A 67 -15.82 3.76 19.55
CA ASP A 67 -17.07 4.20 20.20
C ASP A 67 -18.16 3.11 20.24
N LYS A 68 -18.20 2.24 19.23
CA LYS A 68 -19.22 1.17 19.14
C LYS A 68 -18.92 -0.01 20.06
N CYS A 69 -17.64 -0.27 20.32
CA CYS A 69 -17.20 -1.35 21.19
C CYS A 69 -16.88 -0.87 22.61
N ASP A 70 -16.84 0.45 22.81
CA ASP A 70 -16.42 1.14 24.03
C ASP A 70 -15.07 0.61 24.55
N LYS A 71 -14.09 0.50 23.64
CA LYS A 71 -12.77 -0.07 23.90
C LYS A 71 -11.70 0.59 23.05
N ASP A 72 -10.51 0.73 23.63
CA ASP A 72 -9.31 1.12 22.90
C ASP A 72 -8.73 -0.08 22.16
N VAL A 73 -8.39 0.12 20.89
CA VAL A 73 -7.90 -0.93 20.01
C VAL A 73 -6.58 -0.50 19.40
N GLY A 74 -5.64 -1.45 19.25
CA GLY A 74 -4.37 -1.18 18.58
C GLY A 74 -4.59 -0.75 17.12
N PRO A 75 -3.82 0.21 16.62
CA PRO A 75 -3.99 0.72 15.27
C PRO A 75 -3.69 -0.36 14.22
N GLY A 76 -4.30 -0.24 13.04
CA GLY A 76 -4.16 -1.17 11.91
C GLY A 76 -4.94 -2.48 12.08
N THR A 77 -5.64 -2.66 13.20
CA THR A 77 -6.53 -3.80 13.40
C THR A 77 -7.93 -3.53 12.82
N TYR A 78 -8.53 -4.57 12.24
CA TYR A 78 -9.90 -4.48 11.71
C TYR A 78 -10.93 -4.74 12.81
N CYS A 79 -11.84 -3.79 12.99
CA CYS A 79 -12.98 -3.95 13.89
C CYS A 79 -14.19 -4.49 13.11
N THR A 80 -14.57 -5.74 13.40
CA THR A 80 -15.74 -6.41 12.79
C THR A 80 -17.07 -5.79 13.19
N GLN A 81 -17.17 -5.17 14.36
CA GLN A 81 -18.40 -4.49 14.79
C GLN A 81 -18.62 -3.18 14.02
N CYS A 82 -17.54 -2.46 13.74
CA CYS A 82 -17.56 -1.19 13.01
C CYS A 82 -17.35 -1.36 11.50
N ASN A 83 -17.04 -2.58 11.04
CA ASN A 83 -16.63 -2.90 9.68
C ASN A 83 -15.57 -1.94 9.10
N ARG A 84 -14.59 -1.53 9.92
CA ARG A 84 -13.52 -0.58 9.54
C ARG A 84 -12.19 -0.89 10.21
N PHE A 85 -11.10 -0.41 9.63
CA PHE A 85 -9.79 -0.39 10.31
C PHE A 85 -9.76 0.72 11.35
N MET A 86 -9.11 0.44 12.47
CA MET A 86 -8.91 1.41 13.54
C MET A 86 -7.55 2.07 13.30
N LEU A 87 -7.54 3.30 12.81
CA LEU A 87 -6.33 4.12 12.60
C LEU A 87 -6.54 5.51 13.23
N ASN A 88 -5.47 6.20 13.61
CA ASN A 88 -5.53 7.55 14.19
C ASN A 88 -5.57 8.64 13.12
N ALA A 89 -5.03 8.37 11.93
CA ALA A 89 -5.06 9.32 10.83
C ALA A 89 -6.49 9.59 10.33
N LYS A 90 -6.86 10.86 10.24
CA LYS A 90 -8.08 11.31 9.55
C LYS A 90 -7.75 11.79 8.14
N VAL A 91 -8.61 11.46 7.18
CA VAL A 91 -8.50 11.87 5.78
C VAL A 91 -9.79 12.59 5.34
N HIS A 92 -9.68 13.57 4.46
CA HIS A 92 -10.84 14.31 3.96
C HIS A 92 -11.65 13.47 2.95
N CYS A 93 -12.97 13.40 3.12
CA CYS A 93 -13.90 12.84 2.13
C CYS A 93 -14.49 13.98 1.28
N GLY A 94 -14.12 14.04 0.00
CA GLY A 94 -14.59 15.10 -0.90
C GLY A 94 -16.12 15.13 -1.10
N ASN A 95 -16.77 13.97 -1.06
CA ASN A 95 -18.23 13.88 -1.23
C ASN A 95 -19.03 13.97 0.08
N CYS A 96 -18.42 13.57 1.20
CA CYS A 96 -19.06 13.63 2.52
C CYS A 96 -18.90 15.02 3.16
N GLN A 97 -17.97 15.84 2.66
CA GLN A 97 -17.46 17.09 3.26
C GLN A 97 -16.90 16.94 4.69
N ASP A 98 -16.89 15.73 5.24
CA ASP A 98 -16.37 15.38 6.57
C ASP A 98 -14.96 14.78 6.53
N GLN A 99 -14.26 14.84 7.68
CA GLN A 99 -13.06 14.06 7.93
C GLN A 99 -13.45 12.65 8.38
N VAL A 100 -12.97 11.63 7.66
CA VAL A 100 -13.17 10.22 8.01
C VAL A 100 -11.87 9.62 8.54
N VAL A 101 -11.97 8.59 9.38
CA VAL A 101 -10.80 7.82 9.79
C VAL A 101 -10.22 7.09 8.57
N LYS A 102 -8.89 7.09 8.42
CA LYS A 102 -8.18 6.32 7.40
C LYS A 102 -8.63 4.86 7.47
N GLY A 103 -8.99 4.27 6.33
CA GLY A 103 -9.56 2.93 6.27
C GLY A 103 -11.04 2.83 6.68
N HIS A 104 -11.77 3.95 6.67
CA HIS A 104 -13.24 3.94 6.71
C HIS A 104 -13.84 3.77 5.31
N TYR A 105 -14.93 2.99 5.21
CA TYR A 105 -15.67 2.81 3.97
C TYR A 105 -16.59 4.02 3.72
N CYS A 106 -16.33 4.75 2.64
CA CYS A 106 -17.24 5.80 2.19
C CYS A 106 -18.41 5.16 1.44
N THR A 107 -19.62 5.28 1.98
CA THR A 107 -20.84 4.74 1.36
C THR A 107 -21.18 5.45 0.05
N THR A 108 -20.98 6.77 -0.01
CA THR A 108 -21.26 7.60 -1.19
C THR A 108 -20.35 7.24 -2.36
N GLU A 109 -19.05 7.11 -2.11
CA GLU A 109 -18.05 6.80 -3.15
C GLU A 109 -17.83 5.30 -3.36
N LYS A 110 -18.47 4.47 -2.53
CA LYS A 110 -18.33 3.03 -2.51
C LYS A 110 -16.89 2.51 -2.43
N LEU A 111 -16.03 3.17 -1.63
CA LEU A 111 -14.61 2.81 -1.52
C LEU A 111 -14.03 3.11 -0.14
N PHE A 112 -12.96 2.38 0.23
CA PHE A 112 -12.20 2.68 1.44
C PHE A 112 -11.29 3.89 1.22
N LYS A 113 -11.45 4.92 2.05
CA LYS A 113 -10.66 6.14 1.96
C LYS A 113 -9.42 6.04 2.83
N GLY A 114 -8.29 6.51 2.29
CA GLY A 114 -7.02 6.49 2.99
C GLY A 114 -6.28 5.15 2.99
N LEU A 115 -6.82 4.12 2.31
CA LEU A 115 -6.15 2.84 2.07
C LEU A 115 -6.29 2.47 0.57
N PRO A 116 -5.34 2.87 -0.29
CA PRO A 116 -5.49 2.79 -1.75
C PRO A 116 -5.59 1.35 -2.29
N ASP A 117 -5.07 0.38 -1.54
CA ASP A 117 -4.97 -1.02 -1.94
C ASP A 117 -6.07 -1.91 -1.31
N VAL A 118 -7.14 -1.30 -0.77
CA VAL A 118 -8.25 -2.00 -0.10
C VAL A 118 -9.58 -1.76 -0.81
N ALA A 119 -10.33 -2.84 -1.03
CA ALA A 119 -11.72 -2.84 -1.47
C ALA A 119 -12.65 -3.34 -0.37
N TYR A 120 -13.97 -3.12 -0.50
CA TYR A 120 -14.99 -3.62 0.43
C TYR A 120 -15.98 -4.53 -0.28
N CYS A 121 -16.26 -5.69 0.31
CA CYS A 121 -17.32 -6.56 -0.16
C CYS A 121 -18.63 -6.17 0.52
N GLN A 122 -19.61 -5.73 -0.26
CA GLN A 122 -20.93 -5.36 0.26
C GLN A 122 -21.69 -6.57 0.81
N GLU A 123 -21.64 -7.71 0.11
CA GLU A 123 -22.36 -8.92 0.50
C GLU A 123 -21.89 -9.49 1.84
N HIS A 124 -20.59 -9.41 2.10
CA HIS A 124 -19.96 -9.95 3.31
C HIS A 124 -19.52 -8.88 4.31
N ALA A 125 -19.86 -7.63 4.03
CA ALA A 125 -19.55 -6.47 4.86
C ALA A 125 -18.08 -6.41 5.36
N ARG A 126 -17.11 -6.78 4.52
CA ARG A 126 -15.68 -6.88 4.92
C ARG A 126 -14.70 -6.33 3.89
N PRO A 127 -13.55 -5.77 4.31
CA PRO A 127 -12.48 -5.38 3.42
C PRO A 127 -11.72 -6.59 2.84
N TYR A 128 -11.07 -6.36 1.71
CA TYR A 128 -10.11 -7.27 1.09
C TYR A 128 -9.14 -6.49 0.19
N GLY A 129 -8.05 -7.13 -0.24
CA GLY A 129 -7.07 -6.49 -1.12
C GLY A 129 -7.69 -6.16 -2.48
N LYS A 130 -7.51 -4.94 -2.97
CA LYS A 130 -8.17 -4.44 -4.20
C LYS A 130 -7.90 -5.29 -5.45
N ASN A 131 -6.73 -5.93 -5.52
CA ASN A 131 -6.31 -6.78 -6.64
C ASN A 131 -6.66 -8.27 -6.43
N LEU A 132 -7.43 -8.59 -5.39
CA LEU A 132 -7.83 -9.95 -5.04
C LEU A 132 -9.34 -10.11 -5.21
N THR A 133 -9.80 -11.36 -5.19
CA THR A 133 -11.22 -11.65 -5.01
C THR A 133 -11.58 -11.58 -3.54
N CYS A 134 -12.82 -11.22 -3.24
CA CYS A 134 -13.37 -11.40 -1.89
C CYS A 134 -13.24 -12.89 -1.52
N PRO A 135 -12.63 -13.24 -0.37
CA PRO A 135 -12.39 -14.64 -0.01
C PRO A 135 -13.68 -15.46 0.15
N ASP A 136 -14.81 -14.80 0.45
CA ASP A 136 -16.08 -15.48 0.71
C ASP A 136 -16.96 -15.65 -0.55
N CYS A 137 -17.10 -14.61 -1.41
CA CYS A 137 -17.90 -14.72 -2.65
C CYS A 137 -17.09 -14.89 -3.93
N GLN A 138 -15.76 -14.83 -3.87
CA GLN A 138 -14.88 -14.90 -5.04
C GLN A 138 -15.12 -13.81 -6.10
N LYS A 139 -15.81 -12.72 -5.75
CA LYS A 139 -16.03 -11.55 -6.63
C LYS A 139 -14.89 -10.54 -6.47
N GLN A 140 -14.40 -10.01 -7.58
CA GLN A 140 -13.46 -8.89 -7.57
C GLN A 140 -14.16 -7.57 -7.22
N ALA A 141 -13.36 -6.58 -6.83
CA ALA A 141 -13.85 -5.23 -6.64
C ALA A 141 -14.35 -4.72 -7.98
N THR A 142 -15.65 -4.43 -8.09
CA THR A 142 -16.18 -3.71 -9.23
C THR A 142 -15.64 -2.29 -9.16
N GLY A 143 -14.47 -2.08 -9.77
CA GLY A 143 -13.97 -0.74 -10.04
C GLY A 143 -14.91 -0.11 -11.05
N THR A 144 -15.77 0.81 -10.61
CA THR A 144 -16.14 1.90 -11.50
C THR A 144 -14.88 2.73 -11.67
N GLY A 145 -14.15 2.42 -12.75
CA GLY A 145 -13.30 3.41 -13.38
C GLY A 145 -14.15 4.64 -13.67
N ILE A 146 -13.50 5.80 -13.54
CA ILE A 146 -14.00 7.07 -14.07
C ILE A 146 -14.23 6.90 -15.58
#